data_AF-A0A3C0NWN4-F1
#
_entry.id   AF-A0A3C0NWN4-F1
#
_cell.length_a   1.000
_cell.length_b   1.000
_cell.length_c   1.000
_cell.angle_alpha   90.00
_cell.angle_beta   90.00
_cell.angle_gamma   90.00
#
_symmetry.space_group_name_H-M   'P 1'
#
loop_
_entity.id
_entity.type
_entity.pdbx_description
1 polymer ?
#
loop_
_entity_poly.entity_id
_entity_poly.type
_entity_poly.pdbx_seq_one_letter_code
_entity_poly.pdbx_strand_id
1 'polypeptide(L)'
;MTLSINLAPLDLASLPTAETNPKKISAFINSLAHADTFQSASRLLDVLKTFNRQKFNSSVRIETLEHYRKITAELAHDLEEVYATAPVPLSDEAKNYAALAEALWLETGYGYKRALVDLKHKLFNLQSDKQHSLVILRIIEALKNEALVNYLTYTPPSDSLWSDLHKVYYHALQLSLENVELHEQSASSGKTIT
;
A
#
# COMPACT_ATOMS: atom_id res chain seq x y z
N MET A 1 2.69 -10.13 23.11
CA MET A 1 2.09 -8.79 23.05
C MET A 1 1.16 -8.72 21.86
N THR A 2 -0.03 -8.13 22.02
CA THR A 2 -0.96 -7.86 20.91
C THR A 2 -0.40 -6.72 20.04
N LEU A 3 -0.28 -6.93 18.74
CA LEU A 3 0.19 -5.89 17.81
C LEU A 3 -0.94 -4.88 17.60
N SER A 4 -0.79 -3.69 18.18
CA SER A 4 -1.73 -2.57 18.04
C SER A 4 -1.13 -1.53 17.10
N ILE A 5 -1.60 -1.52 15.85
CA ILE A 5 -1.16 -0.63 14.76
C ILE A 5 -2.37 0.09 14.18
N ASN A 6 -2.14 1.26 13.56
CA ASN A 6 -3.22 2.07 12.98
C ASN A 6 -3.83 1.38 11.76
N LEU A 7 -5.16 1.28 11.71
CA LEU A 7 -5.92 0.65 10.64
C LEU A 7 -7.05 1.57 10.19
N ALA A 8 -7.33 1.60 8.89
CA ALA A 8 -8.58 2.19 8.39
C ALA A 8 -9.78 1.53 9.09
N PRO A 9 -10.80 2.28 9.55
CA PRO A 9 -11.99 1.70 10.15
C PRO A 9 -12.71 0.80 9.14
N LEU A 10 -13.42 -0.22 9.63
CA LEU A 10 -14.29 -1.01 8.75
C LEU A 10 -15.62 -0.27 8.57
N ASP A 11 -16.08 -0.16 7.34
CA ASP A 11 -17.40 0.37 6.98
C ASP A 11 -18.00 -0.49 5.88
N LEU A 12 -19.10 -1.17 6.21
CA LEU A 12 -19.77 -2.15 5.35
C LEU A 12 -21.13 -1.64 4.86
N ALA A 13 -21.65 -0.53 5.41
CA ALA A 13 -23.06 -0.18 5.25
C ALA A 13 -23.35 0.69 4.02
N SER A 14 -22.33 1.31 3.43
CA SER A 14 -22.49 2.37 2.40
C SER A 14 -21.65 2.18 1.14
N LEU A 15 -20.74 1.21 1.10
CA LEU A 15 -19.75 1.05 0.04
C LEU A 15 -20.12 -0.06 -0.95
N PRO A 16 -19.90 0.13 -2.27
CA PRO A 16 -20.00 -0.96 -3.24
C PRO A 16 -18.96 -2.03 -2.92
N THR A 17 -19.28 -3.31 -3.14
CA THR A 17 -18.35 -4.42 -2.93
C THR A 17 -17.05 -4.18 -3.72
N ALA A 18 -15.91 -4.21 -3.03
CA ALA A 18 -14.63 -4.00 -3.65
C ALA A 18 -14.29 -5.17 -4.59
N GLU A 19 -13.72 -4.84 -5.75
CA GLU A 19 -13.34 -5.84 -6.74
C GLU A 19 -12.08 -6.58 -6.31
N THR A 20 -12.14 -7.91 -6.30
CA THR A 20 -11.00 -8.78 -5.93
C THR A 20 -10.65 -9.78 -7.03
N ASN A 21 -11.36 -9.78 -8.16
CA ASN A 21 -11.07 -10.65 -9.28
C ASN A 21 -9.85 -10.15 -10.06
N PRO A 22 -8.77 -10.95 -10.18
CA PRO A 22 -7.54 -10.54 -10.86
C PRO A 22 -7.74 -9.96 -12.26
N LYS A 23 -8.62 -10.56 -13.08
CA LYS A 23 -8.85 -10.09 -14.46
C LYS A 23 -9.47 -8.70 -14.50
N LYS A 24 -10.41 -8.43 -13.59
CA LYS A 24 -11.06 -7.11 -13.50
C LYS A 24 -10.14 -6.07 -12.89
N ILE A 25 -9.32 -6.44 -11.91
CA ILE A 25 -8.25 -5.59 -11.39
C ILE A 25 -7.30 -5.21 -12.52
N SER A 26 -6.81 -6.17 -13.31
CA SER A 26 -5.95 -5.88 -14.47
C SER A 26 -6.63 -4.99 -15.51
N ALA A 27 -7.92 -5.23 -15.81
CA ALA A 27 -8.68 -4.36 -16.72
C ALA A 27 -8.80 -2.92 -16.18
N PHE A 28 -9.04 -2.76 -14.87
CA PHE A 28 -9.06 -1.46 -14.22
C PHE A 28 -7.69 -0.77 -14.31
N ILE A 29 -6.59 -1.47 -13.98
CA ILE A 29 -5.23 -0.94 -14.07
C ILE A 29 -4.93 -0.47 -15.49
N ASN A 30 -5.25 -1.29 -16.50
CA ASN A 30 -5.06 -0.91 -17.90
C ASN A 30 -5.88 0.32 -18.29
N SER A 31 -7.06 0.52 -17.69
CA SER A 31 -7.90 1.70 -17.94
C SER A 31 -7.31 3.01 -17.37
N LEU A 32 -6.32 2.94 -16.47
CA LEU A 32 -5.65 4.12 -15.91
C LEU A 32 -4.66 4.73 -16.91
N ALA A 33 -4.09 3.92 -17.83
CA ALA A 33 -3.11 4.38 -18.82
C ALA A 33 -3.65 5.44 -19.81
N HIS A 34 -4.97 5.66 -19.84
CA HIS A 34 -5.62 6.61 -20.73
C HIS A 34 -5.97 7.96 -20.08
N ALA A 35 -5.75 8.10 -18.77
CA ALA A 35 -6.02 9.32 -18.00
C ALA A 35 -4.72 10.00 -17.57
N ASP A 36 -4.79 11.28 -17.21
CA ASP A 36 -3.68 11.97 -16.58
C ASP A 36 -3.34 11.36 -15.21
N THR A 37 -2.10 11.53 -14.76
CA THR A 37 -1.58 10.94 -13.53
C THR A 37 -2.44 11.28 -12.31
N PHE A 38 -2.89 12.53 -12.17
CA PHE A 38 -3.66 12.96 -11.00
C PHE A 38 -5.03 12.29 -10.95
N GLN A 39 -5.73 12.22 -12.09
CA GLN A 39 -7.00 11.50 -12.21
C GLN A 39 -6.81 10.00 -11.97
N SER A 40 -5.76 9.39 -12.53
CA SER A 40 -5.45 7.96 -12.35
C SER A 40 -5.17 7.61 -10.90
N ALA A 41 -4.34 8.41 -10.23
CA ALA A 41 -4.03 8.26 -8.81
C ALA A 41 -5.27 8.46 -7.93
N SER A 42 -6.13 9.43 -8.25
CA SER A 42 -7.40 9.65 -7.53
C SER A 42 -8.33 8.44 -7.65
N ARG A 43 -8.47 7.86 -8.85
CA ARG A 43 -9.28 6.65 -9.08
C ARG A 43 -8.71 5.44 -8.34
N LEU A 44 -7.39 5.28 -8.32
CA LEU A 44 -6.73 4.21 -7.55
C LEU A 44 -6.97 4.38 -6.04
N LEU A 45 -6.84 5.62 -5.54
CA LEU A 45 -7.08 5.95 -4.15
C LEU A 45 -8.51 5.57 -3.72
N ASP A 46 -9.52 5.87 -4.53
CA ASP A 46 -10.91 5.51 -4.22
C ASP A 46 -11.14 3.99 -4.16
N VAL A 47 -10.49 3.23 -5.04
CA VAL A 47 -10.52 1.77 -5.01
C VAL A 47 -9.86 1.22 -3.76
N LEU A 48 -8.65 1.68 -3.43
CA LEU A 48 -7.94 1.28 -2.20
C LEU A 48 -8.74 1.64 -0.96
N LYS A 49 -9.35 2.84 -0.94
CA LYS A 49 -10.22 3.27 0.15
C LYS A 49 -11.35 2.27 0.33
N THR A 50 -12.14 2.04 -0.72
CA THR A 50 -13.28 1.11 -0.71
C THR A 50 -12.87 -0.27 -0.22
N PHE A 51 -11.75 -0.79 -0.74
CA PHE A 51 -11.22 -2.10 -0.41
C PHE A 51 -10.80 -2.25 1.07
N ASN A 52 -10.15 -1.23 1.64
CA ASN A 52 -9.63 -1.27 3.01
C ASN A 52 -10.69 -1.19 4.10
N ARG A 53 -11.89 -0.68 3.78
CA ARG A 53 -13.03 -0.63 4.70
C ARG A 53 -13.82 -1.95 4.75
N GLN A 54 -13.50 -2.92 3.89
CA GLN A 54 -14.23 -4.19 3.78
C GLN A 54 -13.48 -5.35 4.44
N LYS A 55 -14.23 -6.38 4.86
CA LYS A 55 -13.68 -7.62 5.42
C LYS A 55 -13.34 -8.61 4.31
N PHE A 56 -12.07 -8.99 4.23
CA PHE A 56 -11.55 -10.05 3.38
C PHE A 56 -10.64 -10.93 4.21
N ASN A 57 -10.46 -12.19 3.82
CA ASN A 57 -9.42 -13.02 4.43
C ASN A 57 -8.03 -12.52 4.01
N SER A 58 -7.00 -12.85 4.79
CA SER A 58 -5.63 -12.38 4.54
C SER A 58 -5.09 -12.74 3.16
N SER A 59 -5.42 -13.92 2.61
CA SER A 59 -4.90 -14.35 1.30
C SER A 59 -5.44 -13.47 0.18
N VAL A 60 -6.75 -13.26 0.14
CA VAL A 60 -7.41 -12.38 -0.85
C VAL A 60 -6.87 -10.96 -0.71
N ARG A 61 -6.66 -10.49 0.55
CA ARG A 61 -6.13 -9.15 0.79
C ARG A 61 -4.73 -8.96 0.21
N ILE A 62 -3.83 -9.88 0.51
CA ILE A 62 -2.44 -9.83 0.03
C ILE A 62 -2.41 -9.91 -1.49
N GLU A 63 -3.14 -10.87 -2.07
CA GLU A 63 -3.19 -11.05 -3.53
C GLU A 63 -3.71 -9.80 -4.23
N THR A 64 -4.82 -9.21 -3.77
CA THR A 64 -5.37 -7.99 -4.35
C THR A 64 -4.40 -6.80 -4.24
N LEU A 65 -3.75 -6.59 -3.09
CA LEU A 65 -2.80 -5.50 -2.92
C LEU A 65 -1.54 -5.68 -3.78
N GLU A 66 -1.06 -6.91 -3.96
CA GLU A 66 0.09 -7.18 -4.83
C GLU A 66 -0.23 -6.90 -6.31
N HIS A 67 -1.48 -7.07 -6.75
CA HIS A 67 -1.89 -6.62 -8.09
C HIS A 67 -1.83 -5.09 -8.25
N TYR A 68 -2.18 -4.32 -7.22
CA TYR A 68 -2.12 -2.86 -7.25
C TYR A 68 -0.72 -2.29 -6.97
N ARG A 69 0.22 -3.09 -6.46
CA ARG A 69 1.52 -2.61 -5.98
C ARG A 69 2.28 -1.84 -7.05
N LYS A 70 2.43 -2.41 -8.25
CA LYS A 70 3.21 -1.80 -9.33
C LYS A 70 2.62 -0.46 -9.76
N ILE A 71 1.32 -0.41 -10.04
CA ILE A 71 0.66 0.83 -10.47
C ILE A 71 0.63 1.89 -9.35
N THR A 72 0.60 1.48 -8.07
CA THR A 72 0.69 2.42 -6.94
C THR A 72 2.07 3.10 -6.92
N ALA A 73 3.14 2.32 -7.11
CA ALA A 73 4.49 2.86 -7.13
C ALA A 73 4.73 3.76 -8.36
N GLU A 74 4.24 3.37 -9.53
CA GLU A 74 4.33 4.17 -10.77
C GLU A 74 3.61 5.51 -10.61
N LEU A 75 2.33 5.50 -10.22
CA LEU A 75 1.57 6.74 -10.05
C LEU A 75 2.12 7.62 -8.93
N ALA A 76 2.59 7.04 -7.81
CA ALA A 76 3.19 7.81 -6.74
C ALA A 76 4.51 8.49 -7.17
N HIS A 77 5.30 7.82 -8.02
CA HIS A 77 6.51 8.39 -8.60
C HIS A 77 6.19 9.56 -9.54
N ASP A 78 5.23 9.37 -10.44
CA ASP A 78 4.79 10.44 -11.36
C ASP A 78 4.22 11.65 -10.60
N LEU A 79 3.53 11.43 -9.47
CA LEU A 79 3.09 12.53 -8.60
C LEU A 79 4.27 13.24 -7.93
N GLU A 80 5.30 12.49 -7.50
CA GLU A 80 6.53 13.00 -6.89
C GLU A 80 7.29 13.96 -7.81
N GLU A 81 7.33 13.69 -9.11
CA GLU A 81 8.01 14.57 -10.07
C GLU A 81 7.50 16.03 -10.00
N VAL A 82 6.22 16.22 -9.67
CA VAL A 82 5.59 17.55 -9.56
C VAL A 82 5.96 18.26 -8.26
N TYR A 83 5.87 17.59 -7.11
CA TYR A 83 6.07 18.27 -5.82
C TYR A 83 7.52 18.23 -5.31
N ALA A 84 8.34 17.26 -5.71
CA ALA A 84 9.71 17.12 -5.20
C ALA A 84 10.67 18.19 -5.74
N THR A 85 10.37 18.75 -6.92
CA THR A 85 11.19 19.79 -7.57
C THR A 85 10.57 21.18 -7.47
N ALA A 86 9.36 21.29 -6.89
CA ALA A 86 8.63 22.55 -6.81
C ALA A 86 9.33 23.54 -5.86
N PRO A 87 9.36 24.84 -6.21
CA PRO A 87 9.92 25.86 -5.34
C PRO A 87 9.09 26.02 -4.06
N VAL A 88 9.75 26.39 -2.96
CA VAL A 88 9.09 26.72 -1.70
C VAL A 88 8.77 28.23 -1.62
N PRO A 89 7.59 28.64 -1.10
CA PRO A 89 6.50 27.78 -0.66
C PRO A 89 5.80 27.07 -1.82
N LEU A 90 5.40 25.82 -1.60
CA LEU A 90 4.75 24.99 -2.64
C LEU A 90 3.51 25.68 -3.22
N SER A 91 3.34 25.55 -4.53
CA SER A 91 2.09 25.90 -5.20
C SER A 91 0.95 24.99 -4.73
N ASP A 92 -0.30 25.42 -4.92
CA ASP A 92 -1.45 24.61 -4.52
C ASP A 92 -1.56 23.33 -5.36
N GLU A 93 -1.10 23.35 -6.60
CA GLU A 93 -0.95 22.15 -7.43
C GLU A 93 0.02 21.15 -6.81
N ALA A 94 1.26 21.58 -6.48
CA ALA A 94 2.25 20.70 -5.87
C ALA A 94 1.76 20.14 -4.51
N LYS A 95 1.06 20.95 -3.71
CA LYS A 95 0.43 20.47 -2.47
C LYS A 95 -0.63 19.40 -2.72
N ASN A 96 -1.47 19.57 -3.74
CA ASN A 96 -2.50 18.58 -4.09
C ASN A 96 -1.88 17.27 -4.55
N TYR A 97 -0.80 17.34 -5.36
CA TYR A 97 -0.07 16.15 -5.81
C TYR A 97 0.58 15.41 -4.65
N ALA A 98 1.22 16.14 -3.73
CA ALA A 98 1.78 15.56 -2.52
C ALA A 98 0.72 14.92 -1.62
N ALA A 99 -0.39 15.62 -1.37
CA ALA A 99 -1.49 15.08 -0.56
C ALA A 99 -2.09 13.80 -1.17
N LEU A 100 -2.18 13.72 -2.51
CA LEU A 100 -2.64 12.52 -3.20
C LEU A 100 -1.63 11.37 -3.08
N ALA A 101 -0.33 11.64 -3.21
CA ALA A 101 0.73 10.64 -3.04
C ALA A 101 0.77 10.11 -1.59
N GLU A 102 0.68 10.99 -0.59
CA GLU A 102 0.60 10.62 0.82
C GLU A 102 -0.63 9.73 1.08
N ALA A 103 -1.79 10.11 0.56
CA ALA A 103 -3.01 9.33 0.72
C ALA A 103 -2.92 7.93 0.08
N LEU A 104 -2.26 7.79 -1.07
CA LEU A 104 -2.02 6.49 -1.71
C LEU A 104 -1.15 5.59 -0.82
N TRP A 105 -0.05 6.12 -0.28
CA TRP A 105 0.83 5.35 0.61
C TRP A 105 0.15 4.99 1.93
N LEU A 106 -0.62 5.92 2.50
CA LEU A 106 -1.40 5.68 3.71
C LEU A 106 -2.40 4.53 3.51
N GLU A 107 -3.18 4.57 2.42
CA GLU A 107 -4.15 3.51 2.11
C GLU A 107 -3.48 2.18 1.77
N THR A 108 -2.35 2.21 1.06
CA THR A 108 -1.54 1.00 0.81
C THR A 108 -1.08 0.38 2.13
N GLY A 109 -0.57 1.21 3.05
CA GLY A 109 -0.17 0.83 4.39
C GLY A 109 -1.32 0.21 5.17
N TYR A 110 -2.51 0.82 5.17
CA TYR A 110 -3.69 0.24 5.85
C TYR A 110 -4.04 -1.16 5.35
N GLY A 111 -3.96 -1.39 4.04
CA GLY A 111 -4.22 -2.69 3.45
C GLY A 111 -3.29 -3.76 4.00
N TYR A 112 -1.97 -3.54 3.94
CA TYR A 112 -1.00 -4.52 4.42
C TYR A 112 -1.00 -4.65 5.95
N LYS A 113 -1.18 -3.57 6.71
CA LYS A 113 -1.33 -3.63 8.18
C LYS A 113 -2.50 -4.52 8.58
N ARG A 114 -3.64 -4.41 7.88
CA ARG A 114 -4.81 -5.29 8.11
C ARG A 114 -4.48 -6.74 7.76
N ALA A 115 -3.79 -6.98 6.65
CA ALA A 115 -3.35 -8.32 6.29
C ALA A 115 -2.45 -8.96 7.36
N LEU A 116 -1.53 -8.19 7.97
CA LEU A 116 -0.66 -8.65 9.05
C LEU A 116 -1.44 -9.04 10.30
N VAL A 117 -2.45 -8.23 10.68
CA VAL A 117 -3.33 -8.55 11.81
C VAL A 117 -4.11 -9.83 11.54
N ASP A 118 -4.63 -10.01 10.33
CA ASP A 118 -5.39 -11.20 9.93
C ASP A 118 -4.51 -12.48 9.83
N LEU A 119 -3.21 -12.33 9.53
CA LEU A 119 -2.26 -13.44 9.47
C LEU A 119 -1.94 -14.03 10.84
N LYS A 120 -1.93 -13.23 11.92
CA LYS A 120 -1.62 -13.67 13.30
C LYS A 120 -2.51 -14.80 13.82
N HIS A 121 -3.67 -15.01 13.21
CA HIS A 121 -4.60 -16.07 13.60
C HIS A 121 -4.28 -17.44 12.97
N LYS A 122 -3.21 -17.56 12.16
CA LYS A 122 -2.82 -18.81 11.48
C LYS A 122 -1.59 -19.46 12.13
N LEU A 123 -1.53 -20.80 12.12
CA LEU A 123 -0.39 -21.58 12.63
C LEU A 123 0.89 -21.27 11.84
N PHE A 124 2.00 -21.09 12.55
CA PHE A 124 3.30 -20.82 11.95
C PHE A 124 3.85 -22.04 11.19
N ASN A 125 4.22 -21.84 9.94
CA ASN A 125 4.96 -22.73 9.07
C ASN A 125 5.81 -21.91 8.07
N LEU A 126 6.74 -22.57 7.35
CA LEU A 126 7.65 -21.90 6.43
C LEU A 126 6.96 -21.04 5.34
N GLN A 127 5.78 -21.45 4.87
CA GLN A 127 5.00 -20.67 3.92
C GLN A 127 4.38 -19.43 4.57
N SER A 128 3.90 -19.58 5.80
CA SER A 128 3.39 -18.45 6.59
C SER A 128 4.49 -17.44 6.90
N ASP A 129 5.74 -17.88 7.13
CA ASP A 129 6.87 -17.01 7.43
C ASP A 129 7.17 -16.10 6.23
N LYS A 130 7.21 -16.67 5.01
CA LYS A 130 7.37 -15.89 3.77
C LYS A 130 6.25 -14.87 3.57
N GLN A 131 5.00 -15.23 3.87
CA GLN A 131 3.88 -14.30 3.77
C GLN A 131 3.95 -13.19 4.83
N HIS A 132 4.33 -13.51 6.07
CA HIS A 132 4.54 -12.50 7.11
C HIS A 132 5.68 -11.54 6.74
N SER A 133 6.83 -12.07 6.31
CA SER A 133 7.96 -11.27 5.86
C SER A 133 7.55 -10.33 4.72
N LEU A 134 6.85 -10.84 3.69
CA LEU A 134 6.37 -10.03 2.57
C LEU A 134 5.48 -8.89 3.07
N VAL A 135 4.44 -9.20 3.85
CA VAL A 135 3.50 -8.19 4.33
C VAL A 135 4.19 -7.14 5.21
N ILE A 136 5.10 -7.56 6.09
CA ILE A 136 5.89 -6.66 6.94
C ILE A 136 6.73 -5.71 6.09
N LEU A 137 7.44 -6.23 5.08
CA LEU A 137 8.21 -5.41 4.15
C LEU A 137 7.31 -4.39 3.44
N ARG A 138 6.15 -4.81 2.93
CA ARG A 138 5.21 -3.90 2.24
C ARG A 138 4.67 -2.80 3.15
N ILE A 139 4.45 -3.09 4.45
CA ILE A 139 4.07 -2.05 5.42
C ILE A 139 5.20 -1.05 5.62
N ILE A 140 6.44 -1.54 5.78
CA ILE A 140 7.62 -0.69 5.97
C ILE A 140 7.83 0.20 4.73
N GLU A 141 7.70 -0.34 3.53
CA GLU A 141 7.79 0.41 2.27
C GLU A 141 6.74 1.52 2.19
N ALA A 142 5.48 1.22 2.51
CA ALA A 142 4.40 2.19 2.50
C ALA A 142 4.64 3.32 3.53
N LEU A 143 5.01 2.98 4.76
CA LEU A 143 5.34 3.96 5.82
C LEU A 143 6.55 4.83 5.45
N LYS A 144 7.59 4.21 4.86
CA LYS A 144 8.78 4.92 4.38
C LYS A 144 8.41 5.93 3.30
N ASN A 145 7.57 5.54 2.34
CA ASN A 145 7.16 6.44 1.26
C ASN A 145 6.20 7.54 1.76
N GLU A 146 5.28 7.24 2.69
CA GLU A 146 4.46 8.26 3.38
C GLU A 146 5.36 9.31 4.08
N ALA A 147 6.41 8.86 4.78
CA ALA A 147 7.38 9.76 5.41
C ALA A 147 8.17 10.57 4.39
N LEU A 148 8.52 9.98 3.24
CA LEU A 148 9.25 10.67 2.18
C LEU A 148 8.43 11.84 1.60
N VAL A 149 7.13 11.64 1.33
CA VAL A 149 6.25 12.75 0.88
C VAL A 149 6.27 13.88 1.90
N ASN A 150 6.14 13.55 3.19
CA ASN A 150 6.13 14.52 4.27
C ASN A 150 7.45 15.32 4.34
N TYR A 151 8.59 14.65 4.20
CA TYR A 151 9.89 15.32 4.22
C TYR A 151 10.17 16.17 2.98
N LEU A 152 9.77 15.71 1.80
CA LEU A 152 9.91 16.49 0.56
C LEU A 152 9.05 17.76 0.56
N THR A 153 7.94 17.74 1.29
CA THR A 153 6.99 18.88 1.36
C THR A 153 7.07 19.69 2.64
N TYR A 154 8.02 19.37 3.53
CA TYR A 154 8.21 20.00 4.83
C TYR A 154 6.95 19.95 5.71
N THR A 155 6.16 18.89 5.60
CA THR A 155 5.00 18.62 6.46
C THR A 155 5.35 17.60 7.55
N PRO A 156 4.72 17.69 8.73
CA PRO A 156 4.95 16.72 9.79
C PRO A 156 4.31 15.37 9.43
N PRO A 157 5.03 14.24 9.58
CA PRO A 157 4.44 12.90 9.45
C PRO A 157 3.30 12.66 10.44
N SER A 158 2.40 11.71 10.12
CA SER A 158 1.31 11.32 11.02
C SER A 158 1.82 10.78 12.37
N ASP A 159 1.10 11.06 13.47
CA ASP A 159 1.47 10.63 14.83
C ASP A 159 1.65 9.11 14.95
N SER A 160 0.96 8.34 14.10
CA SER A 160 1.03 6.88 14.09
C SER A 160 2.22 6.32 13.33
N LEU A 161 2.83 7.07 12.40
CA LEU A 161 3.79 6.56 11.42
C LEU A 161 4.99 5.86 12.08
N TRP A 162 5.69 6.58 12.96
CA TRP A 162 6.89 6.05 13.62
C TRP A 162 6.56 4.93 14.60
N SER A 163 5.47 5.09 15.38
CA SER A 163 4.99 4.05 16.29
C SER A 163 4.69 2.75 15.52
N ASP A 164 3.96 2.84 14.41
CA ASP A 164 3.61 1.68 13.60
C ASP A 164 4.84 1.03 12.98
N LEU A 165 5.77 1.83 12.45
CA LEU A 165 7.03 1.33 11.88
C LEU A 165 7.81 0.51 12.91
N HIS A 166 8.00 1.07 14.12
CA HIS A 166 8.71 0.38 15.20
C HIS A 166 7.99 -0.89 15.64
N LYS A 167 6.66 -0.86 15.78
CA LYS A 167 5.87 -2.04 16.19
C LYS A 167 5.89 -3.15 15.15
N VAL A 168 5.82 -2.80 13.87
CA VAL A 168 5.87 -3.75 12.76
C VAL A 168 7.26 -4.38 12.66
N TYR A 169 8.31 -3.59 12.75
CA TYR A 169 9.68 -4.10 12.75
C TYR A 169 9.98 -4.97 13.98
N TYR A 170 9.58 -4.52 15.17
CA TYR A 170 9.71 -5.33 16.39
C TYR A 170 8.92 -6.64 16.30
N HIS A 171 7.76 -6.64 15.64
CA HIS A 171 7.01 -7.85 15.39
C HIS A 171 7.77 -8.81 14.44
N ALA A 172 8.49 -8.30 13.44
CA ALA A 172 9.35 -9.11 12.58
C ALA A 172 10.45 -9.81 13.38
N LEU A 173 11.10 -9.08 14.29
CA LEU A 173 12.14 -9.63 15.18
C LEU A 173 11.60 -10.72 16.12
N GLN A 174 10.38 -10.55 16.63
CA GLN A 174 9.73 -11.57 17.45
C GLN A 174 9.45 -12.87 16.70
N LEU A 175 9.37 -12.81 15.37
CA LEU A 175 9.16 -13.94 14.48
C LEU A 175 10.45 -14.43 13.82
N SER A 176 11.61 -13.83 14.15
CA SER A 176 12.92 -14.13 13.51
C SER A 176 12.91 -13.97 11.99
N LEU A 177 12.20 -12.96 11.47
CA LEU A 177 11.99 -12.74 10.03
C LEU A 177 12.96 -11.72 9.41
N GLU A 178 13.85 -11.12 10.20
CA GLU A 178 14.70 -10.01 9.78
C GLU A 178 15.73 -10.35 8.69
N ASN A 179 16.07 -11.63 8.54
CA ASN A 179 17.05 -12.11 7.57
C ASN A 179 16.41 -12.98 6.46
N VAL A 180 15.08 -13.03 6.37
CA VAL A 180 14.39 -13.82 5.36
C VAL A 180 14.49 -13.12 4.01
N GLU A 181 15.17 -13.76 3.05
CA GLU A 181 15.24 -13.25 1.69
C GLU A 181 13.88 -13.38 0.98
N LEU A 182 13.33 -12.23 0.59
CA LEU A 182 12.15 -12.15 -0.25
C LEU A 182 12.59 -11.97 -1.69
N HIS A 183 12.31 -12.98 -2.51
CA HIS A 183 12.48 -12.84 -3.96
C HIS A 183 11.28 -12.07 -4.50
N GLU A 184 11.54 -10.92 -5.13
CA GLU A 184 10.53 -10.21 -5.90
C GLU A 184 10.02 -11.16 -6.99
N GLN A 185 8.78 -11.65 -6.83
CA GLN A 185 8.11 -12.35 -7.91
C GLN A 185 7.81 -11.28 -8.97
N SER A 186 8.70 -11.16 -9.95
CA SER A 186 8.40 -10.42 -11.18
C SER A 186 7.09 -10.98 -11.73
N ALA A 187 6.04 -10.14 -11.72
CA ALA A 187 4.73 -10.47 -12.25
C ALA A 187 4.91 -11.21 -13.57
N SER A 188 4.42 -12.45 -13.64
CA SER A 188 4.69 -13.34 -14.77
C SER A 188 4.36 -12.60 -16.06
N SER A 189 5.39 -12.34 -16.88
CA SER A 189 5.22 -11.93 -18.26
C SER A 189 4.29 -12.93 -18.90
N GLY A 190 3.09 -12.48 -19.27
CA GLY A 190 2.20 -13.24 -20.13
C GLY A 190 3.01 -13.70 -21.34
N LYS A 191 3.01 -15.02 -21.54
CA LYS A 191 3.68 -15.68 -22.67
C LYS A 191 3.36 -14.99 -23.99
N THR A 192 4.42 -14.72 -24.74
CA THR A 192 4.58 -14.86 -26.19
C THR A 192 3.32 -14.69 -27.04
N ILE A 193 3.28 -13.58 -27.79
CA ILE A 193 2.64 -13.56 -29.11
C ILE A 193 3.77 -13.41 -30.13
N THR A 194 3.76 -14.37 -31.05
CA THR A 194 4.60 -14.55 -32.24
C THR A 194 4.93 -13.28 -33.01
#